data_AF-A0A6L8B036-F1
#
_entry.id   AF-A0A6L8B036-F1
#
_cell.length_a   1.000
_cell.length_b   1.000
_cell.length_c   1.000
_cell.angle_alpha   90.00
_cell.angle_beta   90.00
_cell.angle_gamma   90.00
#
_symmetry.space_group_name_H-M   'P 1'
#
loop_
_entity.id
_entity.type
_entity.pdbx_description
1 polymer ?
#
loop_
_entity_poly.entity_id
_entity_poly.type
_entity_poly.pdbx_seq_one_letter_code
_entity_poly.pdbx_strand_id
1 'polypeptide(L)'
;MHKRQVVVVLIITLLLTGSQSFAQDEGIHDGAGTAGAAFLKIEPGSRPVGMGGAFTGLANDINTIFWNPAGLTAVHTRELTAMQHFSFVDINNQSIGYAQRVNRLVWGASFLGSFTEIERRIAPTETPDSTVTVGGFATGLSLAYPLATNFSVGGTAKFISQQLDIQNVYGFAADFGAIFHLLDNHLGLGVSVLNAGVLDGEESPPMAIRAGLAYRNFNIDRRREMEADSEEMGQPGELWAIVADAHLPLIDANPSFHLGAERWFYDIIAARIGYRIGLNDNPSDGLSIGIGVRKDGLDALANIDFQFDYAFVPDAHVGHAHRISFITRF
;
A
#
# COMPACT_ATOMS: atom_id res chain seq x y z
N MET A 1 23.12 21.37 -11.61
CA MET A 1 23.51 20.57 -10.43
C MET A 1 23.04 21.14 -9.09
N HIS A 2 23.15 22.45 -8.82
CA HIS A 2 22.85 23.01 -7.48
C HIS A 2 21.41 22.83 -6.96
N LYS A 3 20.37 22.91 -7.81
CA LYS A 3 18.97 22.75 -7.35
C LYS A 3 18.63 21.36 -6.80
N ARG A 4 19.25 20.30 -7.36
CA ARG A 4 19.04 18.91 -6.91
C ARG A 4 19.70 18.64 -5.55
N GLN A 5 20.89 19.21 -5.33
CA GLN A 5 21.60 19.10 -4.05
C GLN A 5 20.88 19.86 -2.93
N VAL A 6 20.29 21.01 -3.23
CA VAL A 6 19.55 21.81 -2.24
C VAL A 6 18.28 21.09 -1.74
N VAL A 7 17.53 20.42 -2.62
CA VAL A 7 16.32 19.66 -2.23
C VAL A 7 16.69 18.44 -1.38
N VAL A 8 17.73 17.70 -1.75
CA VAL A 8 18.22 16.55 -0.97
C VAL A 8 18.73 17.01 0.40
N VAL A 9 19.46 18.12 0.47
CA VAL A 9 19.91 18.70 1.74
C VAL A 9 18.72 19.15 2.59
N LEU A 10 17.69 19.79 2.01
CA LEU A 10 16.48 20.19 2.75
C LEU A 10 15.71 18.99 3.31
N ILE A 11 15.56 17.91 2.55
CA ILE A 11 14.92 16.66 3.01
C ILE A 11 15.75 16.02 4.12
N ILE A 12 17.08 15.96 3.98
CA ILE A 12 17.99 15.44 5.02
C ILE A 12 17.98 16.33 6.27
N THR A 13 17.83 17.64 6.11
CA THR A 13 17.79 18.58 7.24
C THR A 13 16.47 18.44 8.01
N LEU A 14 15.36 18.24 7.30
CA LEU A 14 14.06 17.90 7.90
C LEU A 14 14.09 16.55 8.64
N LEU A 15 14.81 15.55 8.08
CA LEU A 15 15.03 14.24 8.69
C LEU A 15 15.88 14.32 9.98
N LEU A 16 16.90 15.19 10.03
CA LEU A 16 17.79 15.35 11.19
C LEU A 16 17.17 16.17 12.33
N THR A 17 16.23 17.07 12.04
CA THR A 17 15.52 17.84 13.07
C THR A 17 14.38 17.06 13.75
N GLY A 18 13.95 15.93 13.16
CA GLY A 18 12.91 15.04 13.73
C GLY A 18 13.38 14.13 14.87
N SER A 19 14.69 14.07 15.15
CA SER A 19 15.28 13.20 16.20
C SER A 19 15.14 13.71 17.64
N GLN A 20 14.32 14.73 17.90
CA GLN A 20 13.98 15.11 19.27
C GLN A 20 13.04 14.03 19.82
N SER A 21 13.57 13.19 20.71
CA SER A 21 12.88 12.10 21.38
C SER A 21 11.51 12.52 21.91
N PHE A 22 10.44 12.13 21.22
CA PHE A 22 9.10 12.10 21.79
C PHE A 22 9.00 10.85 22.66
N ALA A 23 9.39 10.98 23.93
CA ALA A 23 8.89 10.07 24.96
C ALA A 23 7.42 10.44 25.17
N GLN A 24 6.52 9.83 24.39
CA GLN A 24 5.07 9.97 24.56
C GLN A 24 4.54 8.77 25.33
N ASP A 25 3.64 9.06 26.26
CA ASP A 25 2.87 8.11 27.05
C ASP A 25 2.13 7.15 26.10
N GLU A 26 2.33 5.84 26.27
CA GLU A 26 1.62 4.82 25.50
C GLU A 26 0.13 4.86 25.88
N GLY A 27 -0.64 5.63 25.11
CA GLY A 27 -2.08 5.82 25.31
C GLY A 27 -2.87 5.12 24.22
N ILE A 28 -3.73 4.18 24.61
CA ILE A 28 -4.76 3.63 23.72
C ILE A 28 -5.66 4.80 23.28
N HIS A 29 -5.83 4.97 21.97
CA HIS A 29 -6.69 6.02 21.42
C HIS A 29 -8.12 5.90 21.99
N ASP A 30 -8.75 7.02 22.35
CA ASP A 30 -10.08 7.03 22.99
C ASP A 30 -11.17 6.36 22.14
N GLY A 31 -10.99 6.35 20.82
CA GLY A 31 -11.85 5.64 19.85
C GLY A 31 -11.51 4.16 19.63
N ALA A 32 -10.54 3.62 20.39
CA ALA A 32 -10.21 2.21 20.59
C ALA A 32 -11.30 1.17 20.23
N GLY A 33 -11.22 0.45 19.12
CA GLY A 33 -12.16 -0.61 18.72
C GLY A 33 -13.55 -0.14 18.25
N THR A 34 -13.75 1.14 17.96
CA THR A 34 -15.06 1.68 17.51
C THR A 34 -15.30 1.58 16.00
N ALA A 35 -14.26 1.32 15.20
CA ALA A 35 -14.42 1.15 13.76
C ALA A 35 -14.83 -0.29 13.41
N GLY A 36 -15.94 -0.44 12.67
CA GLY A 36 -16.30 -1.72 12.05
C GLY A 36 -15.35 -2.05 10.89
N ALA A 37 -15.32 -3.29 10.40
CA ALA A 37 -14.43 -3.72 9.31
C ALA A 37 -12.94 -3.43 9.57
N ALA A 38 -12.45 -3.75 10.78
CA ALA A 38 -11.07 -3.50 11.21
C ALA A 38 -10.00 -4.09 10.26
N PHE A 39 -10.33 -5.16 9.52
CA PHE A 39 -9.44 -5.75 8.51
C PHE A 39 -9.04 -4.78 7.39
N LEU A 40 -9.83 -3.73 7.14
CA LEU A 40 -9.51 -2.69 6.16
C LEU A 40 -8.29 -1.84 6.56
N LYS A 41 -7.85 -1.91 7.82
CA LYS A 41 -6.61 -1.28 8.30
C LYS A 41 -5.36 -2.07 7.85
N ILE A 42 -5.51 -3.31 7.40
CA ILE A 42 -4.40 -4.17 6.99
C ILE A 42 -3.92 -3.77 5.60
N GLU A 43 -2.75 -3.17 5.55
CA GLU A 43 -2.15 -2.58 4.35
C GLU A 43 -1.79 -3.63 3.27
N PRO A 44 -2.38 -3.57 2.06
CA PRO A 44 -2.09 -4.53 1.00
C PRO A 44 -0.80 -4.21 0.22
N GLY A 45 -0.12 -5.26 -0.25
CA GLY A 45 1.05 -5.19 -1.12
C GLY A 45 2.38 -5.15 -0.38
N SER A 46 3.30 -6.07 -0.70
CA SER A 46 4.60 -6.14 -0.02
C SER A 46 5.51 -4.96 -0.34
N ARG A 47 5.45 -4.40 -1.56
CA ARG A 47 6.27 -3.25 -1.95
C ARG A 47 5.96 -1.99 -1.11
N PRO A 48 4.70 -1.51 -1.02
CA PRO A 48 4.33 -0.41 -0.14
C PRO A 48 4.72 -0.66 1.34
N VAL A 49 4.47 -1.88 1.83
CA VAL A 49 4.77 -2.25 3.22
C VAL A 49 6.26 -2.27 3.49
N GLY A 50 7.09 -2.74 2.56
CA GLY A 50 8.55 -2.67 2.67
C GLY A 50 9.12 -1.24 2.66
N MET A 51 8.31 -0.25 2.30
CA MET A 51 8.61 1.19 2.39
C MET A 51 7.87 1.85 3.57
N GLY A 52 7.46 1.07 4.57
CA GLY A 52 6.87 1.57 5.81
C GLY A 52 5.45 2.11 5.65
N GLY A 53 4.76 1.76 4.55
CA GLY A 53 3.43 2.27 4.22
C GLY A 53 3.43 3.64 3.53
N ALA A 54 4.60 4.19 3.19
CA ALA A 54 4.71 5.41 2.42
C ALA A 54 4.58 5.13 0.91
N PHE A 55 3.37 5.26 0.37
CA PHE A 55 3.10 4.95 -1.04
C PHE A 55 2.11 5.89 -1.72
N THR A 56 1.42 6.76 -0.99
CA THR A 56 0.32 7.60 -1.49
C THR A 56 0.78 8.55 -2.60
N GLY A 57 1.97 9.13 -2.45
CA GLY A 57 2.58 10.02 -3.45
C GLY A 57 3.35 9.30 -4.55
N LEU A 58 3.77 8.04 -4.32
CA LEU A 58 4.54 7.25 -5.29
C LEU A 58 3.62 6.49 -6.24
N ALA A 59 2.70 5.69 -5.69
CA ALA A 59 1.50 5.15 -6.34
C ALA A 59 1.66 4.84 -7.84
N ASN A 60 2.67 4.03 -8.19
CA ASN A 60 3.12 3.84 -9.58
C ASN A 60 3.12 2.39 -10.07
N ASP A 61 2.38 1.51 -9.40
CA ASP A 61 2.10 0.15 -9.88
C ASP A 61 0.69 -0.28 -9.43
N ILE A 62 0.27 -1.48 -9.82
CA ILE A 62 -1.04 -2.04 -9.45
C ILE A 62 -1.40 -1.98 -7.95
N ASN A 63 -0.44 -1.99 -7.02
CA ASN A 63 -0.76 -1.88 -5.59
C ASN A 63 -1.49 -0.57 -5.27
N THR A 64 -1.34 0.46 -6.10
CA THR A 64 -2.00 1.76 -5.97
C THR A 64 -3.52 1.67 -5.80
N ILE A 65 -4.15 0.60 -6.31
CA ILE A 65 -5.59 0.35 -6.17
C ILE A 65 -6.06 0.32 -4.71
N PHE A 66 -5.16 0.01 -3.77
CA PHE A 66 -5.44 -0.05 -2.33
C PHE A 66 -5.02 1.21 -1.54
N TRP A 67 -4.17 2.07 -2.12
CA TRP A 67 -3.53 3.19 -1.40
C TRP A 67 -3.95 4.56 -1.93
N ASN A 68 -3.96 4.73 -3.25
CA ASN A 68 -4.37 5.95 -3.92
C ASN A 68 -4.89 5.59 -5.32
N PRO A 69 -6.22 5.54 -5.54
CA PRO A 69 -6.77 5.09 -6.82
C PRO A 69 -6.35 5.97 -8.01
N ALA A 70 -5.97 7.23 -7.79
CA ALA A 70 -5.44 8.08 -8.88
C ALA A 70 -4.14 7.54 -9.49
N GLY A 71 -3.34 6.78 -8.74
CA GLY A 71 -2.11 6.18 -9.25
C GLY A 71 -2.32 5.06 -10.25
N LEU A 72 -3.56 4.57 -10.43
CA LEU A 72 -3.89 3.64 -11.51
C LEU A 72 -3.55 4.24 -12.89
N THR A 73 -3.48 5.57 -13.02
CA THR A 73 -3.00 6.21 -14.26
C THR A 73 -1.52 5.98 -14.56
N ALA A 74 -0.75 5.35 -13.67
CA ALA A 74 0.60 4.84 -13.95
C ALA A 74 0.60 3.38 -14.46
N VAL A 75 -0.55 2.69 -14.45
CA VAL A 75 -0.67 1.34 -15.03
C VAL A 75 -0.83 1.47 -16.54
N HIS A 76 0.15 1.01 -17.31
CA HIS A 76 0.16 1.15 -18.78
C HIS A 76 -0.32 -0.11 -19.51
N THR A 77 0.02 -1.27 -18.99
CA THR A 77 -0.37 -2.60 -19.48
C THR A 77 -1.42 -3.20 -18.56
N ARG A 78 -1.89 -4.42 -18.83
CA ARG A 78 -2.70 -5.14 -17.85
C ARG A 78 -1.77 -5.55 -16.72
N GLU A 79 -2.20 -5.33 -15.49
CA GLU A 79 -1.46 -5.76 -14.31
C GLU A 79 -2.37 -6.55 -13.39
N LEU A 80 -1.85 -7.65 -12.86
CA LEU A 80 -2.48 -8.41 -11.79
C LEU A 80 -1.51 -8.49 -10.62
N THR A 81 -2.02 -8.31 -9.40
CA THR A 81 -1.30 -8.53 -8.15
C THR A 81 -2.05 -9.49 -7.25
N ALA A 82 -1.31 -10.31 -6.52
CA ALA A 82 -1.82 -11.09 -5.41
C ALA A 82 -0.83 -11.01 -4.25
N MET A 83 -1.32 -10.89 -3.02
CA MET A 83 -0.49 -10.88 -1.81
C MET A 83 -1.10 -11.80 -0.76
N GLN A 84 -0.23 -12.52 -0.05
CA GLN A 84 -0.56 -13.20 1.18
C GLN A 84 0.29 -12.66 2.34
N HIS A 85 -0.37 -12.45 3.47
CA HIS A 85 0.23 -12.04 4.72
C HIS A 85 0.24 -13.24 5.67
N PHE A 86 1.42 -13.56 6.18
CA PHE A 86 1.62 -14.57 7.22
C PHE A 86 1.92 -13.82 8.51
N SER A 87 0.99 -13.92 9.46
CA SER A 87 1.09 -13.37 10.81
C SER A 87 1.11 -14.52 11.83
N PHE A 88 1.61 -14.25 13.03
CA PHE A 88 1.79 -15.23 14.10
C PHE A 88 0.47 -15.73 14.72
N VAL A 89 -0.66 -15.09 14.41
CA VAL A 89 -1.97 -15.30 15.07
C VAL A 89 -2.93 -16.12 14.19
N ASP A 90 -2.44 -16.92 13.24
CA ASP A 90 -3.26 -17.71 12.30
C ASP A 90 -4.39 -16.89 11.63
N ILE A 91 -4.11 -15.61 11.37
CA ILE A 91 -4.97 -14.74 10.56
C ILE A 91 -4.45 -14.78 9.14
N ASN A 92 -5.29 -15.27 8.22
CA ASN A 92 -4.98 -15.29 6.81
C ASN A 92 -5.49 -14.01 6.15
N ASN A 93 -4.56 -13.11 5.77
CA ASN A 93 -4.90 -11.93 4.97
C ASN A 93 -4.43 -12.09 3.54
N GLN A 94 -5.35 -11.83 2.62
CA GLN A 94 -5.12 -11.95 1.20
C GLN A 94 -5.62 -10.71 0.49
N SER A 95 -4.90 -10.30 -0.54
CA SER A 95 -5.37 -9.25 -1.44
C SER A 95 -5.09 -9.62 -2.88
N ILE A 96 -6.00 -9.24 -3.77
CA ILE A 96 -5.89 -9.44 -5.22
C ILE A 96 -6.30 -8.14 -5.88
N GLY A 97 -5.52 -7.70 -6.87
CA GLY A 97 -5.82 -6.52 -7.67
C GLY A 97 -5.63 -6.81 -9.15
N TYR A 98 -6.50 -6.25 -9.97
CA TYR A 98 -6.36 -6.23 -11.41
C TYR A 98 -6.58 -4.80 -11.90
N ALA A 99 -5.79 -4.36 -12.88
CA ALA A 99 -6.05 -3.11 -13.58
C ALA A 99 -5.70 -3.20 -15.06
N GLN A 100 -6.43 -2.43 -15.85
CA GLN A 100 -6.22 -2.33 -17.27
C GLN A 100 -6.54 -0.92 -17.77
N ARG A 101 -5.65 -0.43 -18.64
CA ARG A 101 -5.86 0.81 -19.38
C ARG A 101 -6.74 0.60 -20.60
N VAL A 102 -7.69 1.50 -20.79
CA VAL A 102 -8.53 1.64 -21.99
C VAL A 102 -8.46 3.11 -22.43
N ASN A 103 -7.63 3.39 -23.43
CA ASN A 103 -7.27 4.76 -23.85
C ASN A 103 -6.68 5.58 -22.68
N ARG A 104 -7.34 6.67 -22.30
CA ARG A 104 -6.93 7.52 -21.16
C ARG A 104 -7.49 7.04 -19.83
N LEU A 105 -8.57 6.25 -19.84
CA LEU A 105 -9.19 5.73 -18.63
C LEU A 105 -8.47 4.45 -18.19
N VAL A 106 -8.26 4.29 -16.89
CA VAL A 106 -7.82 3.03 -16.30
C VAL A 106 -8.92 2.54 -15.38
N TRP A 107 -9.31 1.27 -15.52
CA TRP A 107 -10.22 0.63 -14.59
C TRP A 107 -9.50 -0.51 -13.87
N GLY A 108 -9.96 -0.83 -12.67
CA GLY A 108 -9.44 -1.94 -11.90
C GLY A 108 -10.49 -2.57 -11.00
N ALA A 109 -10.19 -3.78 -10.56
CA ALA A 109 -10.97 -4.51 -9.57
C ALA A 109 -10.03 -4.98 -8.46
N SER A 110 -10.50 -4.93 -7.21
CA SER A 110 -9.74 -5.36 -6.06
C SER A 110 -10.55 -6.25 -5.13
N PHE A 111 -9.84 -7.11 -4.41
CA PHE A 111 -10.33 -7.92 -3.31
C PHE A 111 -9.34 -7.82 -2.17
N LEU A 112 -9.84 -7.63 -0.95
CA LEU A 112 -9.09 -7.68 0.30
C LEU A 112 -9.88 -8.55 1.27
N GLY A 113 -9.28 -9.63 1.76
CA GLY A 113 -9.92 -10.56 2.69
C GLY A 113 -9.04 -10.82 3.91
N SER A 114 -9.69 -11.00 5.05
CA SER A 114 -9.04 -11.35 6.32
C SER A 114 -9.93 -12.34 7.05
N PHE A 115 -9.42 -13.54 7.29
CA PHE A 115 -10.18 -14.60 7.96
C PHE A 115 -9.31 -15.31 8.98
N THR A 116 -9.92 -15.73 10.08
CA THR A 116 -9.31 -16.57 11.10
C THR A 116 -10.37 -17.54 11.63
N GLU A 117 -9.93 -18.67 12.16
CA GLU A 117 -10.79 -19.65 12.81
C GLU A 117 -10.59 -19.54 14.32
N ILE A 118 -11.69 -19.39 15.04
CA ILE A 118 -11.69 -19.30 16.50
C ILE A 118 -12.35 -20.56 17.05
N GLU A 119 -11.68 -21.18 18.02
CA GLU A 119 -12.24 -22.29 18.77
C GLU A 119 -13.26 -21.80 19.81
N ARG A 120 -14.43 -22.45 19.82
CA ARG A 120 -15.47 -22.22 20.82
C ARG A 120 -15.35 -23.25 21.93
N ARG A 121 -15.28 -22.77 23.17
CA ARG A 121 -15.17 -23.58 24.38
C ARG A 121 -16.08 -23.02 25.47
N ILE A 122 -16.95 -23.85 26.04
CA ILE A 122 -17.80 -23.49 27.18
C ILE A 122 -17.09 -23.84 28.50
N ALA A 123 -16.12 -24.75 28.46
CA ALA A 123 -15.26 -25.15 29.57
C ALA A 123 -13.82 -25.39 29.07
N PRO A 124 -12.79 -25.36 29.94
CA PRO A 124 -11.41 -25.66 29.57
C PRO A 124 -11.23 -27.16 29.33
N THR A 125 -11.68 -27.64 28.17
CA THR A 125 -11.53 -29.01 27.67
C THR A 125 -10.34 -29.10 26.73
N GLU A 126 -9.86 -30.31 26.43
CA GLU A 126 -8.82 -30.53 25.41
C GLU A 126 -9.39 -30.33 23.99
N THR A 127 -10.55 -30.92 23.70
CA THR A 127 -11.24 -30.76 22.40
C THR A 127 -12.18 -29.56 22.39
N PRO A 128 -12.14 -28.71 21.34
CA PRO A 128 -13.08 -27.59 21.21
C PRO A 128 -14.51 -28.09 20.96
N ASP A 129 -15.51 -27.32 21.41
CA ASP A 129 -16.92 -27.65 21.21
C ASP A 129 -17.35 -27.43 19.75
N SER A 130 -16.81 -26.38 19.12
CA SER A 130 -16.95 -26.07 17.70
C SER A 130 -15.86 -25.09 17.25
N THR A 131 -15.71 -24.88 15.94
CA THR A 131 -14.91 -23.79 15.37
C THR A 131 -15.83 -22.80 14.65
N VAL A 132 -15.47 -21.52 14.67
CA VAL A 132 -16.20 -20.43 14.00
C VAL A 132 -15.21 -19.63 13.18
N THR A 133 -15.50 -19.42 11.91
CA THR A 133 -14.75 -18.50 11.07
C THR A 133 -15.20 -17.07 11.33
N VAL A 134 -14.25 -16.21 11.70
CA VAL A 134 -14.47 -14.78 11.91
C VAL A 134 -13.61 -14.02 10.90
N GLY A 135 -14.17 -12.99 10.30
CA GLY A 135 -13.43 -12.24 9.29
C GLY A 135 -14.31 -11.37 8.43
N GLY A 136 -13.73 -10.91 7.33
CA GLY A 136 -14.46 -10.10 6.37
C GLY A 136 -13.68 -9.95 5.08
N PHE A 137 -14.38 -9.49 4.06
CA PHE A 137 -13.78 -9.10 2.80
C PHE A 137 -14.35 -7.79 2.29
N ALA A 138 -13.57 -7.12 1.47
CA ALA A 138 -13.98 -5.98 0.69
C ALA A 138 -13.61 -6.17 -0.77
N THR A 139 -14.55 -5.91 -1.67
CA THR A 139 -14.33 -5.89 -3.12
C THR A 139 -14.50 -4.49 -3.63
N GLY A 140 -13.56 -4.02 -4.46
CA GLY A 140 -13.57 -2.68 -5.04
C GLY A 140 -13.63 -2.68 -6.56
N LEU A 141 -14.31 -1.68 -7.13
CA LEU A 141 -14.18 -1.30 -8.53
C LEU A 141 -13.62 0.12 -8.60
N SER A 142 -12.48 0.26 -9.28
CA SER A 142 -11.72 1.50 -9.34
C SER A 142 -11.71 2.07 -10.75
N LEU A 143 -11.79 3.40 -10.84
CA LEU A 143 -11.60 4.15 -12.08
C LEU A 143 -10.59 5.27 -11.83
N ALA A 144 -9.70 5.51 -12.79
CA ALA A 144 -8.75 6.60 -12.73
C ALA A 144 -8.56 7.25 -14.10
N TYR A 145 -8.37 8.57 -14.08
CA TYR A 145 -8.28 9.38 -15.28
C TYR A 145 -7.23 10.50 -15.14
N PRO A 146 -6.31 10.65 -16.11
CA PRO A 146 -5.37 11.76 -16.15
C PRO A 146 -6.09 13.01 -16.68
N LEU A 147 -6.46 13.93 -15.78
CA LEU A 147 -7.12 15.19 -16.13
C LEU A 147 -6.19 16.14 -16.90
N ALA A 148 -4.90 16.14 -16.55
CA ALA A 148 -3.85 16.88 -17.24
C ALA A 148 -2.57 16.03 -17.37
N THR A 149 -1.56 16.52 -18.08
CA THR A 149 -0.26 15.84 -18.24
C THR A 149 0.38 15.51 -16.90
N ASN A 150 0.13 16.32 -15.87
CA ASN A 150 0.76 16.22 -14.57
C ASN A 150 -0.26 16.09 -13.43
N PHE A 151 -1.53 15.83 -13.73
CA PHE A 151 -2.58 15.70 -12.71
C PHE A 151 -3.53 14.55 -13.04
N SER A 152 -3.66 13.62 -12.09
CA SER A 152 -4.53 12.45 -12.18
C SER A 152 -5.48 12.38 -10.99
N VAL A 153 -6.67 11.87 -11.24
CA VAL A 153 -7.67 11.57 -10.21
C VAL A 153 -8.15 10.14 -10.34
N GLY A 154 -8.65 9.58 -9.25
CA GLY A 154 -9.28 8.27 -9.27
C GLY A 154 -10.24 8.10 -8.11
N GLY A 155 -11.08 7.10 -8.23
CA GLY A 155 -11.99 6.70 -7.16
C GLY A 155 -12.27 5.21 -7.21
N THR A 156 -12.68 4.67 -6.06
CA THR A 156 -13.04 3.26 -5.89
C THR A 156 -14.39 3.19 -5.22
N ALA A 157 -15.31 2.37 -5.73
CA ALA A 157 -16.51 1.97 -5.01
C ALA A 157 -16.27 0.58 -4.40
N LYS A 158 -16.53 0.41 -3.11
CA LYS A 158 -16.29 -0.81 -2.36
C LYS A 158 -17.59 -1.38 -1.78
N PHE A 159 -17.72 -2.69 -1.87
CA PHE A 159 -18.65 -3.47 -1.08
C PHE A 159 -17.86 -4.19 0.02
N ILE A 160 -18.37 -4.11 1.26
CA ILE A 160 -17.74 -4.66 2.46
C ILE A 160 -18.69 -5.69 3.05
N SER A 161 -18.16 -6.85 3.41
CA SER A 161 -18.87 -7.88 4.15
C SER A 161 -18.02 -8.33 5.32
N GLN A 162 -18.60 -8.35 6.51
CA GLN A 162 -17.97 -8.83 7.73
C GLN A 162 -18.85 -9.89 8.36
N GLN A 163 -18.24 -11.00 8.73
CA GLN A 163 -18.84 -12.07 9.49
C GLN A 163 -18.24 -12.11 10.91
N LEU A 164 -19.09 -11.85 11.89
CA LEU A 164 -18.80 -12.02 13.31
C LEU A 164 -19.71 -13.13 13.85
N ASP A 165 -19.20 -14.37 13.86
CA ASP A 165 -19.95 -15.56 14.25
C ASP A 165 -21.25 -15.74 13.44
N ILE A 166 -22.42 -15.58 14.08
CA ILE A 166 -23.73 -15.72 13.45
C ILE A 166 -24.23 -14.42 12.79
N GLN A 167 -23.54 -13.31 12.97
CA GLN A 167 -23.94 -12.01 12.44
C GLN A 167 -23.14 -11.67 11.19
N ASN A 168 -23.85 -11.27 10.13
CA ASN A 168 -23.27 -10.72 8.92
C ASN A 168 -23.60 -9.23 8.85
N VAL A 169 -22.58 -8.41 8.68
CA VAL A 169 -22.68 -6.97 8.48
C VAL A 169 -22.22 -6.68 7.06
N TYR A 170 -23.04 -5.96 6.30
CA TYR A 170 -22.67 -5.48 4.97
C TYR A 170 -22.45 -3.98 5.00
N GLY A 171 -21.77 -3.44 4.00
CA GLY A 171 -21.60 -2.01 3.89
C GLY A 171 -21.01 -1.59 2.58
N PHE A 172 -21.01 -0.27 2.38
CA PHE A 172 -20.45 0.35 1.20
C PHE A 172 -19.50 1.46 1.62
N ALA A 173 -18.39 1.57 0.89
CA ALA A 173 -17.43 2.64 1.06
C ALA A 173 -16.92 3.13 -0.29
N ALA A 174 -16.34 4.31 -0.28
CA ALA A 174 -15.67 4.88 -1.42
C ALA A 174 -14.27 5.36 -1.05
N ASP A 175 -13.35 5.23 -2.01
CA ASP A 175 -12.06 5.89 -1.95
C ASP A 175 -11.98 6.97 -3.01
N PHE A 176 -11.23 8.02 -2.72
CA PHE A 176 -10.90 9.08 -3.67
C PHE A 176 -9.41 9.35 -3.63
N GLY A 177 -8.84 9.63 -4.79
CA GLY A 177 -7.42 9.83 -4.96
C GLY A 177 -7.14 10.98 -5.92
N ALA A 178 -6.04 11.68 -5.64
CA ALA A 178 -5.46 12.70 -6.51
C ALA A 178 -3.94 12.57 -6.48
N ILE A 179 -3.29 12.71 -7.64
CA ILE A 179 -1.83 12.76 -7.75
C ILE A 179 -1.41 13.89 -8.69
N PHE A 180 -0.51 14.73 -8.20
CA PHE A 180 0.16 15.77 -8.96
C PHE A 180 1.63 15.41 -9.16
N HIS A 181 2.07 15.43 -10.41
CA HIS A 181 3.47 15.28 -10.77
C HIS A 181 4.10 16.66 -11.04
N LEU A 182 5.31 16.86 -10.57
CA LEU A 182 6.09 18.08 -10.69
C LEU A 182 7.52 17.70 -11.12
N LEU A 183 8.27 18.71 -11.59
CA LEU A 183 9.69 18.54 -11.96
C LEU A 183 9.88 17.38 -12.96
N ASP A 184 9.16 17.39 -14.10
CA ASP A 184 9.24 16.36 -15.14
C ASP A 184 9.03 14.92 -14.60
N ASN A 185 8.03 14.75 -13.73
CA ASN A 185 7.66 13.50 -13.04
C ASN A 185 8.63 13.02 -11.95
N HIS A 186 9.64 13.80 -11.59
CA HIS A 186 10.56 13.47 -10.48
C HIS A 186 9.91 13.61 -9.10
N LEU A 187 8.95 14.52 -8.94
CA LEU A 187 8.25 14.75 -7.67
C LEU A 187 6.77 14.41 -7.81
N GLY A 188 6.28 13.45 -7.04
CA GLY A 188 4.87 13.12 -6.89
C GLY A 188 4.30 13.67 -5.58
N LEU A 189 3.15 14.32 -5.65
CA LEU A 189 2.34 14.73 -4.51
C LEU A 189 1.01 13.98 -4.60
N GLY A 190 0.70 13.13 -3.62
CA GLY A 190 -0.53 12.35 -3.60
C GLY A 190 -1.40 12.71 -2.41
N VAL A 191 -2.71 12.70 -2.60
CA VAL A 191 -3.69 12.73 -1.52
C VAL A 191 -4.73 11.64 -1.78
N SER A 192 -5.11 10.89 -0.75
CA SER A 192 -6.23 9.96 -0.83
C SER A 192 -7.12 10.03 0.41
N VAL A 193 -8.41 9.77 0.19
CA VAL A 193 -9.39 9.51 1.23
C VAL A 193 -9.82 8.06 1.05
N LEU A 194 -9.66 7.25 2.09
CA LEU A 194 -9.90 5.82 2.06
C LEU A 194 -11.10 5.47 2.94
N ASN A 195 -11.88 4.51 2.47
CA ASN A 195 -13.00 3.90 3.20
C ASN A 195 -14.04 4.92 3.68
N ALA A 196 -14.35 5.95 2.91
CA ALA A 196 -15.45 6.87 3.23
C ALA A 196 -16.79 6.17 2.99
N GLY A 197 -17.50 5.77 4.04
CA GLY A 197 -18.68 4.93 3.89
C GLY A 197 -19.41 4.64 5.20
N VAL A 198 -20.32 3.68 5.14
CA VAL A 198 -21.14 3.23 6.27
C VAL A 198 -21.37 1.72 6.17
N LEU A 199 -21.43 1.06 7.32
CA LEU A 199 -21.80 -0.34 7.47
C LEU A 199 -23.21 -0.45 8.06
N ASP A 200 -23.86 -1.59 7.85
CA ASP A 200 -25.13 -1.93 8.50
C ASP A 200 -24.96 -1.87 10.02
N GLY A 201 -25.97 -1.33 10.72
CA GLY A 201 -25.89 -1.05 12.15
C GLY A 201 -25.29 0.32 12.52
N GLU A 202 -25.15 1.22 11.54
CA GLU A 202 -24.60 2.59 11.71
C GLU A 202 -23.13 2.62 12.15
N GLU A 203 -22.41 1.51 12.01
CA GLU A 203 -20.96 1.46 12.20
C GLU A 203 -20.24 2.14 11.03
N SER A 204 -19.16 2.85 11.35
CA SER A 204 -18.30 3.46 10.33
C SER A 204 -17.08 2.57 10.05
N PRO A 205 -16.74 2.33 8.77
CA PRO A 205 -15.47 1.68 8.42
C PRO A 205 -14.29 2.59 8.81
N PRO A 206 -13.05 2.06 8.90
CA PRO A 206 -11.86 2.84 9.28
C PRO A 206 -11.49 3.83 8.18
N MET A 207 -12.13 5.00 8.23
CA MET A 207 -11.91 6.08 7.29
C MET A 207 -10.56 6.73 7.58
N ALA A 208 -9.80 7.02 6.53
CA ALA A 208 -8.50 7.64 6.67
C ALA A 208 -8.23 8.64 5.55
N ILE A 209 -7.49 9.70 5.87
CA ILE A 209 -6.91 10.61 4.90
C ILE A 209 -5.41 10.32 4.84
N ARG A 210 -4.85 10.25 3.63
CA ARG A 210 -3.42 10.15 3.41
C ARG A 210 -2.93 11.28 2.53
N ALA A 211 -1.75 11.80 2.85
CA ALA A 211 -1.04 12.76 2.02
C ALA A 211 0.42 12.33 1.89
N GLY A 212 0.93 12.27 0.66
CA GLY A 212 2.21 11.66 0.36
C GLY A 212 3.08 12.47 -0.59
N LEU A 213 4.38 12.35 -0.41
CA LEU A 213 5.44 12.96 -1.20
C LEU A 213 6.35 11.84 -1.72
N ALA A 214 6.70 11.88 -3.00
CA ALA A 214 7.63 10.94 -3.59
C ALA A 214 8.65 11.67 -4.47
N TYR A 215 9.94 11.49 -4.20
CA TYR A 215 11.01 11.97 -5.05
C TYR A 215 11.75 10.80 -5.70
N ARG A 216 11.82 10.77 -7.03
CA ARG A 216 12.45 9.68 -7.81
C ARG A 216 13.42 10.21 -8.86
N ASN A 217 14.51 9.48 -9.10
CA ASN A 217 15.59 9.91 -10.00
C ASN A 217 15.28 9.75 -11.49
N PHE A 218 14.34 8.89 -11.86
CA PHE A 218 14.10 8.56 -13.26
C PHE A 218 12.62 8.54 -13.61
N ASN A 219 12.30 9.05 -14.79
CA ASN A 219 10.97 9.06 -15.35
C ASN A 219 10.72 7.72 -16.07
N ILE A 220 9.88 6.86 -15.48
CA ILE A 220 9.56 5.52 -15.99
C ILE A 220 8.90 5.61 -17.37
N ASP A 221 8.14 6.67 -17.63
CA ASP A 221 7.45 6.89 -18.91
C ASP A 221 8.45 7.06 -20.06
N ARG A 222 9.56 7.77 -19.81
CA ARG A 222 10.60 8.04 -20.81
C ARG A 222 11.40 6.78 -21.20
N ARG A 223 11.49 5.77 -20.32
CA ARG A 223 12.16 4.50 -20.63
C ARG A 223 11.34 3.65 -21.58
N ARG A 224 10.02 3.52 -21.37
CA ARG A 224 9.16 2.72 -22.27
C ARG A 224 8.99 3.36 -23.64
N GLU A 225 8.99 4.69 -23.72
CA GLU A 225 9.06 5.43 -24.99
C GLU A 225 10.44 5.23 -25.68
N MET A 226 11.55 5.24 -24.93
CA MET A 226 12.88 4.97 -25.49
C MET A 226 13.09 3.50 -25.89
N GLU A 227 12.55 2.54 -25.13
CA GLU A 227 12.60 1.10 -25.43
C GLU A 227 11.76 0.73 -26.65
N ALA A 228 10.72 1.50 -26.96
CA ALA A 228 9.94 1.32 -28.18
C ALA A 228 10.68 1.81 -29.43
N ASP A 229 11.62 2.75 -29.29
CA ASP A 229 12.23 3.49 -30.42
C ASP A 229 13.75 3.26 -30.61
N SER A 230 14.47 2.55 -29.71
CA SER A 230 15.94 2.44 -29.81
C SER A 230 16.52 1.03 -29.65
N GLU A 231 17.31 0.60 -30.64
CA GLU A 231 18.14 -0.62 -30.67
C GLU A 231 19.41 -0.51 -29.80
N GLU A 232 19.73 0.67 -29.26
CA GLU A 232 20.86 0.88 -28.36
C GLU A 232 20.43 0.78 -26.90
N MET A 233 20.64 -0.40 -26.31
CA MET A 233 20.43 -0.70 -24.90
C MET A 233 21.41 0.08 -24.02
N GLY A 234 21.07 1.34 -23.72
CA GLY A 234 21.74 2.14 -22.70
C GLY A 234 21.74 1.39 -21.36
N GLN A 235 22.87 1.41 -20.65
CA GLN A 235 23.02 0.66 -19.39
C GLN A 235 21.86 0.96 -18.43
N PRO A 236 21.21 -0.05 -17.82
CA PRO A 236 20.11 0.16 -16.88
C PRO A 236 20.62 1.02 -15.70
N GLY A 237 20.23 2.28 -15.68
CA GLY A 237 20.57 3.19 -14.59
C GLY A 237 19.84 2.78 -13.31
N GLU A 238 20.47 2.98 -12.17
CA GLU A 238 19.84 2.67 -10.88
C GLU A 238 18.60 3.56 -10.66
N LEU A 239 17.42 2.94 -10.55
CA LEU A 239 16.19 3.63 -10.18
C LEU A 239 16.11 3.69 -8.66
N TRP A 240 15.93 4.88 -8.11
CA TRP A 240 15.67 5.06 -6.68
C TRP A 240 14.54 6.04 -6.43
N ALA A 241 13.86 5.85 -5.30
CA ALA A 241 12.80 6.69 -4.80
C ALA A 241 12.96 6.90 -3.28
N ILE A 242 12.63 8.11 -2.82
CA ILE A 242 12.45 8.45 -1.41
C ILE A 242 11.03 8.93 -1.26
N VAL A 243 10.33 8.42 -0.24
CA VAL A 243 8.90 8.64 -0.04
C VAL A 243 8.62 9.02 1.40
N ALA A 244 7.61 9.85 1.59
CA ALA A 244 7.12 10.26 2.90
C ALA A 244 5.60 10.44 2.85
N ASP A 245 4.88 9.83 3.78
CA ASP A 245 3.43 9.93 3.89
C ASP A 245 3.00 10.36 5.30
N ALA A 246 1.93 11.13 5.39
CA ALA A 246 1.15 11.32 6.59
C ALA A 246 -0.15 10.50 6.45
N HIS A 247 -0.43 9.66 7.44
CA HIS A 247 -1.64 8.87 7.54
C HIS A 247 -2.47 9.36 8.73
N LEU A 248 -3.68 9.84 8.43
CA LEU A 248 -4.60 10.45 9.36
C LEU A 248 -5.88 9.61 9.42
N PRO A 249 -5.93 8.56 10.25
CA PRO A 249 -7.17 7.88 10.55
C PRO A 249 -8.16 8.88 11.17
N LEU A 250 -9.42 8.84 10.73
CA LEU A 250 -10.48 9.69 11.27
C LEU A 250 -11.25 9.01 12.40
N ILE A 251 -11.06 7.70 12.55
CA ILE A 251 -11.75 6.84 13.50
C ILE A 251 -10.74 5.84 14.06
N ASP A 252 -10.74 5.67 15.38
CA ASP A 252 -10.18 4.48 16.03
C ASP A 252 -8.69 4.17 15.70
N ALA A 253 -7.88 5.21 15.51
CA ALA A 253 -6.43 5.07 15.43
C ALA A 253 -5.74 6.45 15.52
N ASN A 254 -4.52 6.43 16.03
CA ASN A 254 -3.68 7.62 16.08
C ASN A 254 -3.11 7.96 14.68
N PRO A 255 -2.89 9.26 14.39
CA PRO A 255 -2.12 9.67 13.23
C PRO A 255 -0.71 9.06 13.20
N SER A 256 -0.18 8.83 12.01
CA SER A 256 1.18 8.31 11.82
C SER A 256 1.91 8.96 10.64
N PHE A 257 3.23 9.03 10.73
CA PHE A 257 4.14 9.50 9.67
C PHE A 257 5.00 8.36 9.18
N HIS A 258 5.05 8.17 7.87
CA HIS A 258 5.69 7.02 7.23
C HIS A 258 6.81 7.55 6.34
N LEU A 259 7.98 6.93 6.41
CA LEU A 259 9.14 7.25 5.58
C LEU A 259 9.62 5.98 4.89
N GLY A 260 10.04 6.10 3.63
CA GLY A 260 10.53 4.95 2.88
C GLY A 260 11.56 5.31 1.83
N ALA A 261 12.35 4.32 1.46
CA ALA A 261 13.27 4.40 0.34
C ALA A 261 13.25 3.09 -0.46
N GLU A 262 13.35 3.21 -1.78
CA GLU A 262 13.46 2.09 -2.71
C GLU A 262 14.67 2.33 -3.62
N ARG A 263 15.41 1.26 -3.91
CA ARG A 263 16.44 1.23 -4.95
C ARG A 263 16.36 -0.06 -5.74
N TRP A 264 16.28 0.06 -7.06
CA TRP A 264 16.42 -1.03 -8.01
C TRP A 264 17.85 -1.10 -8.53
N PHE A 265 18.44 -2.28 -8.42
CA PHE A 265 19.74 -2.64 -8.97
C PHE A 265 19.51 -3.34 -10.31
N TYR A 266 20.02 -2.73 -11.39
CA TYR A 266 19.89 -3.23 -12.76
C TYR A 266 18.45 -3.51 -13.19
N ASP A 267 17.47 -2.84 -12.58
CA ASP A 267 16.02 -3.04 -12.78
C ASP A 267 15.50 -4.47 -12.53
N ILE A 268 16.31 -5.31 -11.89
CA ILE A 268 15.97 -6.71 -11.58
C ILE A 268 15.73 -6.87 -10.08
N ILE A 269 16.60 -6.33 -9.23
CA ILE A 269 16.51 -6.55 -7.78
C ILE A 269 16.21 -5.21 -7.09
N ALA A 270 15.14 -5.15 -6.31
CA ALA A 270 14.81 -4.01 -5.48
C ALA A 270 15.22 -4.26 -4.02
N ALA A 271 15.82 -3.27 -3.38
CA ALA A 271 15.94 -3.20 -1.92
C ALA A 271 15.11 -2.02 -1.40
N ARG A 272 14.40 -2.26 -0.30
CA ARG A 272 13.49 -1.30 0.32
C ARG A 272 13.69 -1.28 1.82
N ILE A 273 13.58 -0.08 2.37
CA ILE A 273 13.53 0.15 3.81
C ILE A 273 12.45 1.19 4.08
N GLY A 274 11.76 1.03 5.20
CA GLY A 274 10.75 1.96 5.65
C GLY A 274 10.67 2.03 7.15
N TYR A 275 10.08 3.12 7.61
CA TYR A 275 9.89 3.40 9.03
C TYR A 275 8.56 4.13 9.25
N ARG A 276 7.72 3.56 10.10
CA ARG A 276 6.45 4.13 10.54
C ARG A 276 6.59 4.71 11.94
N ILE A 277 6.17 5.96 12.08
CA ILE A 277 6.16 6.72 13.33
C ILE A 277 4.70 6.95 13.69
N GLY A 278 4.14 6.15 14.61
CA GLY A 278 2.81 6.39 15.16
C GLY A 278 2.86 7.39 16.30
N LEU A 279 1.87 8.28 16.41
CA LEU A 279 1.68 9.08 17.62
C LEU A 279 1.22 8.16 18.75
N ASN A 280 1.87 8.23 19.91
CA ASN A 280 1.66 7.37 21.08
C ASN A 280 1.88 5.86 20.82
N ASP A 281 2.53 5.49 19.72
CA ASP A 281 2.98 4.12 19.45
C ASP A 281 4.45 3.96 19.82
N ASN A 282 4.86 2.75 20.16
CA ASN A 282 6.27 2.46 20.44
C ASN A 282 7.11 2.64 19.15
N PRO A 283 8.13 3.53 19.16
CA PRO A 283 8.99 3.74 18.00
C PRO A 283 9.76 2.48 17.57
N SER A 284 9.91 1.47 18.44
CA SER A 284 10.60 0.23 18.07
C SER A 284 9.87 -0.57 16.99
N ASP A 285 8.56 -0.36 16.83
CA ASP A 285 7.68 -1.21 16.00
C ASP A 285 7.41 -0.58 14.61
N GLY A 286 8.24 0.38 14.23
CA GLY A 286 8.12 1.15 12.99
C GLY A 286 8.86 0.58 11.79
N LEU A 287 9.90 -0.24 11.99
CA LEU A 287 10.81 -0.64 10.92
C LEU A 287 10.13 -1.61 9.94
N SER A 288 10.44 -1.48 8.65
CA SER A 288 10.09 -2.45 7.62
C SER A 288 11.22 -2.61 6.63
N ILE A 289 11.45 -3.83 6.15
CA ILE A 289 12.44 -4.10 5.10
C ILE A 289 11.74 -4.87 3.98
N GLY A 290 12.08 -4.55 2.73
CA GLY A 290 11.54 -5.26 1.58
C GLY A 290 12.60 -5.60 0.53
N ILE A 291 12.38 -6.71 -0.16
CA ILE A 291 13.13 -7.10 -1.35
C ILE A 291 12.16 -7.36 -2.49
N GLY A 292 12.55 -6.98 -3.71
CA GLY A 292 11.79 -7.26 -4.93
C GLY A 292 12.68 -7.91 -5.96
N VAL A 293 12.12 -8.81 -6.75
CA VAL A 293 12.80 -9.39 -7.92
C VAL A 293 11.85 -9.27 -9.10
N ARG A 294 12.32 -8.70 -10.20
CA ARG A 294 11.62 -8.58 -11.48
C ARG A 294 12.34 -9.36 -12.57
N LYS A 295 11.58 -10.03 -13.43
CA LYS A 295 12.11 -10.76 -14.56
C LYS A 295 11.06 -10.90 -15.67
N ASP A 296 11.47 -10.63 -16.90
CA ASP A 296 10.67 -10.92 -18.08
C ASP A 296 10.58 -12.44 -18.33
N GLY A 297 9.41 -12.88 -18.78
CA GLY A 297 9.15 -14.26 -19.17
C GLY A 297 9.99 -14.67 -20.38
N LEU A 298 10.09 -15.98 -20.59
CA LEU A 298 10.83 -16.57 -21.72
C LEU A 298 9.84 -17.32 -22.64
N ASP A 299 10.23 -17.48 -23.90
CA ASP A 299 9.52 -18.25 -24.93
C ASP A 299 8.02 -17.89 -25.02
N ALA A 300 7.14 -18.81 -24.63
CA ALA A 300 5.68 -18.63 -24.65
C ALA A 300 5.17 -17.49 -23.74
N LEU A 301 6.03 -16.98 -22.83
CA LEU A 301 5.71 -15.92 -21.88
C LEU A 301 6.56 -14.66 -22.12
N ALA A 302 7.21 -14.50 -23.29
CA ALA A 302 8.14 -13.40 -23.57
C ALA A 302 7.55 -11.98 -23.40
N ASN A 303 6.23 -11.83 -23.47
CA ASN A 303 5.54 -10.55 -23.29
C ASN A 303 4.96 -10.35 -21.88
N ILE A 304 5.36 -11.18 -20.93
CA ILE A 304 4.87 -11.14 -19.55
C ILE A 304 6.02 -10.81 -18.61
N ASP A 305 5.92 -9.70 -17.90
CA ASP A 305 6.84 -9.34 -16.82
C ASP A 305 6.33 -9.91 -15.50
N PHE A 306 7.23 -10.54 -14.74
CA PHE A 306 6.97 -11.10 -13.43
C PHE A 306 7.73 -10.34 -12.36
N GLN A 307 7.05 -9.99 -11.28
CA GLN A 307 7.67 -9.37 -10.12
C GLN A 307 7.22 -10.08 -8.84
N PHE A 308 8.18 -10.44 -8.01
CA PHE A 308 7.97 -11.01 -6.68
C PHE A 308 8.49 -10.01 -5.65
N ASP A 309 7.67 -9.67 -4.67
CA ASP A 309 8.07 -8.80 -3.58
C ASP A 309 7.82 -9.49 -2.24
N TYR A 310 8.79 -9.33 -1.35
CA TYR A 310 8.72 -9.79 0.02
C TYR A 310 8.95 -8.60 0.96
N ALA A 311 8.16 -8.53 2.03
CA ALA A 311 8.36 -7.56 3.10
C ALA A 311 8.36 -8.26 4.46
N PHE A 312 9.25 -7.78 5.31
CA PHE A 312 9.39 -8.18 6.70
C PHE A 312 9.11 -6.97 7.59
N VAL A 313 8.17 -7.15 8.51
CA VAL A 313 7.76 -6.13 9.48
C VAL A 313 7.94 -6.72 10.88
N PRO A 314 9.00 -6.33 11.61
CA PRO A 314 9.17 -6.74 12.99
C PRO A 314 8.08 -6.12 13.87
N ASP A 315 7.47 -6.94 14.72
CA ASP A 315 6.59 -6.49 15.79
C ASP A 315 7.06 -7.17 17.09
N ALA A 316 7.29 -6.38 18.14
CA ALA A 316 7.82 -6.86 19.42
C ALA A 316 6.76 -7.57 20.29
N HIS A 317 5.48 -7.36 20.01
CA HIS A 317 4.36 -7.78 20.86
C HIS A 317 3.67 -9.03 20.35
N VAL A 318 3.40 -9.09 19.05
CA VAL A 318 2.65 -10.20 18.42
C VAL A 318 3.50 -11.09 17.52
N GLY A 319 4.80 -10.80 17.40
CA GLY A 319 5.72 -11.54 16.55
C GLY A 319 5.78 -11.00 15.12
N HIS A 320 6.85 -11.35 14.41
CA HIS A 320 7.15 -10.72 13.13
C HIS A 320 6.18 -11.12 12.02
N ALA A 321 5.82 -10.14 11.18
CA ALA A 321 4.94 -10.31 10.04
C ALA A 321 5.73 -10.47 8.74
N HIS A 322 5.28 -11.41 7.91
CA HIS A 322 5.87 -11.75 6.62
C HIS A 322 4.84 -11.55 5.51
N ARG A 323 5.15 -10.72 4.50
CA ARG A 323 4.25 -10.48 3.36
C ARG A 323 4.92 -10.89 2.07
N ILE A 324 4.21 -11.67 1.26
CA ILE A 324 4.67 -12.10 -0.05
C ILE A 324 3.63 -11.62 -1.06
N SER A 325 4.08 -10.91 -2.10
CA SER A 325 3.24 -10.52 -3.22
C SER A 325 3.88 -10.88 -4.54
N PHE A 326 3.01 -11.11 -5.51
CA PHE A 326 3.35 -11.39 -6.89
C PHE A 326 2.60 -10.41 -7.78
N ILE A 327 3.29 -9.84 -8.75
CA ILE A 327 2.75 -8.96 -9.77
C ILE A 327 3.10 -9.56 -11.13
N THR A 328 2.13 -9.57 -12.05
CA THR A 328 2.35 -9.90 -13.45
C THR A 328 1.83 -8.78 -14.34
N ARG A 329 2.56 -8.47 -15.43
CA ARG A 329 2.21 -7.44 -16.40
C ARG A 329 2.17 -8.02 -17.81
N PHE A 330 1.10 -7.77 -18.56
CA PHE A 330 0.84 -8.35 -19.89
C PHE A 330 -0.14 -7.52 -20.74
#